data_AF-A0A411HGY6-F1
#
_entry.id   AF-A0A411HGY6-F1
#
_cell.length_a   1.000
_cell.length_b   1.000
_cell.length_c   1.000
_cell.angle_alpha   90.00
_cell.angle_beta   90.00
_cell.angle_gamma   90.00
#
_symmetry.space_group_name_H-M   'P 1'
#
loop_
_entity.id
_entity.type
_entity.pdbx_description
1 polymer ?
#
loop_
_entity_poly.entity_id
_entity_poly.type
_entity_poly.pdbx_seq_one_letter_code
_entity_poly.pdbx_strand_id
1 'polypeptide(L)'
;MKYALLIALLLLAANAGAGSVMFGKHLVSKGDAITSVRDAAGTPNKVDKIDADDSSPAMEIWTYNRPESVVTIWIVDRKVVQVQEQPAADGAAKTSSASK
;
A
#
# COMPACT_ATOMS: atom_id res chain seq x y z
N MET A 1 -10.72 9.19 -35.93
CA MET A 1 -9.30 9.09 -35.47
C MET A 1 -8.98 10.00 -34.27
N LYS A 2 -9.56 11.21 -34.15
CA LYS A 2 -9.28 12.14 -33.03
C LYS A 2 -9.65 11.61 -31.62
N TYR A 3 -10.66 10.75 -31.50
CA TYR A 3 -11.09 10.22 -30.19
C TYR A 3 -10.26 9.03 -29.69
N ALA A 4 -9.47 8.39 -30.55
CA ALA A 4 -8.65 7.24 -30.14
C ALA A 4 -7.52 7.64 -29.18
N LEU A 5 -6.95 8.84 -29.37
CA LEU A 5 -5.92 9.39 -28.48
C LEU A 5 -6.50 9.76 -27.10
N LEU A 6 -7.74 10.24 -27.05
CA LEU A 6 -8.45 10.63 -25.83
C LEU A 6 -8.83 9.41 -24.98
N ILE A 7 -9.20 8.29 -25.62
CA ILE A 7 -9.49 7.02 -24.95
C ILE A 7 -8.20 6.38 -24.40
N ALA A 8 -7.09 6.45 -25.14
CA ALA A 8 -5.80 5.95 -24.68
C ALA A 8 -5.27 6.71 -23.46
N LEU A 9 -5.49 8.02 -23.38
CA LEU A 9 -5.04 8.83 -22.24
C LEU A 9 -5.87 8.59 -20.96
N LEU A 10 -7.15 8.23 -21.10
CA LEU A 10 -8.03 7.88 -19.97
C LEU A 10 -7.69 6.52 -19.35
N LEU A 11 -7.14 5.58 -20.13
CA LEU A 11 -6.73 4.26 -19.64
C LEU A 11 -5.48 4.29 -18.76
N LEU A 12 -4.61 5.31 -18.90
CA LEU A 12 -3.41 5.45 -18.06
C LEU A 12 -3.70 6.02 -16.65
N ALA A 13 -4.82 6.70 -16.45
CA ALA A 13 -5.20 7.25 -15.14
C ALA A 13 -5.77 6.21 -14.16
N ALA A 14 -6.02 4.98 -14.63
CA ALA A 14 -6.70 3.93 -13.86
C ALA A 14 -5.82 3.26 -12.79
N ASN A 15 -4.50 3.48 -12.79
CA ASN A 15 -3.59 2.92 -11.78
C ASN A 15 -3.36 3.83 -10.57
N ALA A 16 -4.19 4.88 -10.39
CA ALA A 16 -4.31 5.56 -9.11
C ALA A 16 -5.03 4.62 -8.13
N GLY A 17 -4.36 3.54 -7.73
CA GLY A 17 -4.80 2.68 -6.65
C GLY A 17 -4.90 3.55 -5.42
N ALA A 18 -6.14 3.88 -5.03
CA ALA A 18 -6.43 4.45 -3.73
C ALA A 18 -6.02 3.39 -2.71
N GLY A 19 -4.75 3.44 -2.31
CA GLY A 19 -4.12 2.50 -1.39
C GLY A 19 -4.86 2.59 -0.06
N SER A 20 -5.77 1.66 0.13
CA SER A 20 -6.50 1.47 1.36
C SER A 20 -6.54 -0.03 1.64
N VAL A 21 -6.51 -0.39 2.91
CA VAL A 21 -6.42 -1.79 3.34
C VAL A 21 -7.24 -1.97 4.60
N MET A 22 -7.95 -3.09 4.68
CA MET A 22 -8.74 -3.44 5.86
C MET A 22 -7.85 -4.15 6.88
N PHE A 23 -7.86 -3.69 8.13
CA PHE A 23 -7.36 -4.41 9.30
C PHE A 23 -8.56 -4.75 10.20
N GLY A 24 -9.03 -6.01 10.10
CA GLY A 24 -10.25 -6.43 10.79
C GLY A 24 -11.48 -5.65 10.31
N LYS A 25 -11.99 -4.73 11.14
CA LYS A 25 -13.14 -3.85 10.82
C LYS A 25 -12.72 -2.40 10.53
N HIS A 26 -11.42 -2.11 10.56
CA HIS A 26 -10.89 -0.76 10.42
C HIS A 26 -10.22 -0.60 9.05
N LEU A 27 -10.64 0.42 8.31
CA LEU A 27 -10.02 0.77 7.05
C LEU A 27 -8.86 1.72 7.32
N VAL A 28 -7.66 1.37 6.85
CA VAL A 28 -6.50 2.27 6.83
C VAL A 28 -6.30 2.77 5.42
N SER A 29 -6.23 4.09 5.25
CA SER A 29 -6.13 4.76 3.95
C SER A 29 -5.07 5.86 3.95
N LYS A 30 -4.69 6.29 2.74
CA LYS A 30 -3.87 7.50 2.56
C LYS A 30 -4.50 8.69 3.29
N GLY A 31 -3.67 9.43 4.03
CA GLY A 31 -4.04 10.60 4.81
C GLY A 31 -4.28 10.31 6.30
N ASP A 32 -4.47 9.04 6.68
CA ASP A 32 -4.67 8.66 8.06
C ASP A 32 -3.47 9.01 8.93
N ALA A 33 -3.74 9.39 10.18
CA ALA A 33 -2.70 9.61 11.16
C ALA A 33 -2.07 8.28 11.58
N ILE A 34 -0.78 8.32 11.89
CA ILE A 34 -0.01 7.17 12.39
C ILE A 34 -0.64 6.49 13.62
N THR A 35 -1.32 7.27 14.47
CA THR A 35 -2.06 6.76 15.64
C THR A 35 -3.26 5.94 15.23
N SER A 36 -4.04 6.40 14.24
CA SER A 36 -5.17 5.65 13.68
C SER A 36 -4.71 4.32 13.09
N VAL A 37 -3.58 4.30 12.38
CA VAL A 37 -2.98 3.06 11.87
C VAL A 37 -2.61 2.13 13.01
N ARG A 38 -2.01 2.65 14.09
CA ARG A 38 -1.61 1.84 15.24
C ARG A 38 -2.82 1.25 15.97
N ASP A 39 -3.89 2.02 16.10
CA ASP A 39 -5.14 1.56 16.73
C ASP A 39 -5.85 0.50 15.87
N ALA A 40 -5.84 0.68 14.54
CA ALA A 40 -6.49 -0.22 13.59
C ALA A 40 -5.71 -1.53 13.35
N ALA A 41 -4.40 -1.41 13.12
CA ALA A 41 -3.54 -2.50 12.65
C ALA A 41 -2.68 -3.13 13.75
N GLY A 42 -2.57 -2.46 14.90
CA GLY A 42 -1.64 -2.85 15.96
C GLY A 42 -0.17 -2.60 15.59
N THR A 43 0.71 -3.30 16.28
CA THR A 43 2.16 -3.18 16.07
C THR A 43 2.60 -3.84 14.76
N PRO A 44 3.34 -3.14 13.89
CA PRO A 44 3.86 -3.72 12.66
C PRO A 44 4.93 -4.76 12.96
N ASN A 45 5.08 -5.74 12.06
CA ASN A 45 6.13 -6.76 12.16
C ASN A 45 7.52 -6.15 11.94
N LYS A 46 7.62 -5.13 11.09
CA LYS A 46 8.87 -4.43 10.78
C LYS A 46 8.61 -2.93 10.61
N VAL A 47 9.56 -2.12 11.08
CA VAL A 47 9.62 -0.68 10.84
C VAL A 47 10.99 -0.34 10.28
N ASP A 48 11.03 0.10 9.04
CA ASP A 48 12.20 0.71 8.42
C ASP A 48 12.08 2.23 8.51
N LYS A 49 13.15 2.90 8.97
CA LYS A 49 13.21 4.36 9.03
C LYS A 49 14.21 4.87 8.01
N ILE A 50 13.78 5.84 7.23
CA ILE A 50 14.59 6.52 6.23
C ILE A 50 14.69 7.97 6.70
N ASP A 51 15.91 8.40 6.98
CA ASP A 51 16.18 9.78 7.39
C ASP A 51 15.92 10.76 6.25
N ALA A 52 15.65 12.02 6.59
CA ALA A 52 15.51 13.07 5.59
C ALA A 52 16.84 13.34 4.88
N ASP A 53 16.76 13.68 3.60
CA ASP A 53 17.87 14.21 2.82
C ASP A 53 17.46 15.52 2.12
N ASP A 54 18.37 16.10 1.33
CA ASP A 54 18.15 17.37 0.64
C ASP A 54 16.97 17.36 -0.34
N SER A 55 16.54 16.16 -0.77
CA SER A 55 15.49 15.94 -1.77
C SER A 55 14.19 15.37 -1.19
N SER A 56 14.25 14.74 -0.03
CA SER A 56 13.15 13.91 0.51
C SER A 56 13.00 14.06 2.02
N PRO A 57 11.75 14.20 2.53
CA PRO A 57 11.51 14.23 3.97
C PRO A 57 11.72 12.85 4.60
N ALA A 58 11.94 12.83 5.92
CA ALA A 58 12.04 11.59 6.69
C ALA A 58 10.76 10.74 6.55
N MET A 59 10.95 9.43 6.47
CA MET A 59 9.89 8.48 6.15
C MET A 59 10.01 7.22 7.01
N GLU A 60 8.86 6.67 7.41
CA GLU A 60 8.78 5.34 8.01
C GLU A 60 8.04 4.39 7.07
N ILE A 61 8.54 3.17 6.94
CA ILE A 61 7.90 2.09 6.19
C ILE A 61 7.54 1.00 7.19
N TRP A 62 6.25 0.75 7.33
CA TRP A 62 5.72 -0.26 8.25
C TRP A 62 5.25 -1.46 7.46
N THR A 63 5.72 -2.65 7.84
CA THR A 63 5.34 -3.90 7.20
C THR A 63 4.54 -4.78 8.16
N TYR A 64 3.40 -5.29 7.67
CA TYR A 64 2.53 -6.24 8.34
C TYR A 64 2.46 -7.53 7.52
N ASN A 65 2.90 -8.64 8.12
CA ASN A 65 2.83 -9.96 7.52
C ASN A 65 1.52 -10.62 7.95
N ARG A 66 0.66 -10.94 6.98
CA ARG A 66 -0.57 -11.70 7.15
C ARG A 66 -0.41 -13.08 6.53
N PRO A 67 -1.29 -14.05 6.85
CA PRO A 67 -1.21 -15.39 6.26
C PRO A 67 -1.24 -15.41 4.72
N GLU A 68 -2.00 -14.48 4.11
CA GLU A 68 -2.24 -14.47 2.65
C GLU A 68 -1.66 -13.23 1.94
N SER A 69 -1.23 -12.21 2.70
CA SER A 69 -0.74 -10.96 2.15
C SER A 69 0.34 -10.32 3.01
N VAL A 70 1.12 -9.44 2.39
CA VAL A 70 2.02 -8.51 3.05
C VAL A 70 1.50 -7.11 2.79
N VAL A 71 1.27 -6.36 3.87
CA VAL A 71 0.81 -4.98 3.80
C VAL A 71 1.96 -4.06 4.17
N THR A 72 2.29 -3.13 3.28
CA THR A 72 3.31 -2.11 3.48
C THR A 72 2.64 -0.74 3.52
N ILE A 73 2.96 0.05 4.54
CA ILE A 73 2.42 1.39 4.75
C ILE A 73 3.59 2.36 4.82
N TRP A 74 3.58 3.39 3.98
CA TRP A 74 4.57 4.46 4.00
C TRP A 74 3.98 5.65 4.74
N ILE A 75 4.79 6.22 5.64
CA ILE A 75 4.40 7.28 6.54
C ILE A 75 5.41 8.41 6.44
N VAL A 76 4.92 9.62 6.20
CA VAL A 76 5.71 10.86 6.20
C VAL A 76 4.98 11.86 7.08
N ASP A 77 5.73 12.58 7.92
CA ASP A 77 5.15 13.55 8.87
C ASP A 77 3.95 12.97 9.66
N ARG A 78 4.13 11.74 10.15
CA ARG A 78 3.12 10.99 10.93
C ARG A 78 1.79 10.76 10.18
N LYS A 79 1.77 10.85 8.86
CA LYS A 79 0.61 10.57 8.01
C LYS A 79 0.91 9.50 6.98
N VAL A 80 -0.08 8.66 6.72
CA VAL A 80 0.01 7.66 5.65
C VAL A 80 0.04 8.36 4.30
N VAL A 81 1.10 8.15 3.53
CA VAL A 81 1.23 8.67 2.17
C VAL A 81 0.94 7.62 1.11
N GLN A 82 1.12 6.34 1.46
CA GLN A 82 0.86 5.20 0.58
C GLN A 82 0.57 3.95 1.39
N VAL A 83 -0.30 3.12 0.84
CA VAL A 83 -0.61 1.77 1.34
C VAL A 83 -0.51 0.82 0.15
N GLN A 84 0.15 -0.31 0.35
CA GLN A 84 0.23 -1.38 -0.63
C GLN A 84 -0.08 -2.70 0.07
N GLU A 85 -0.99 -3.48 -0.49
CA GLU A 85 -1.20 -4.88 -0.12
C GLU A 85 -0.76 -5.75 -1.29
N GLN A 86 0.11 -6.71 -1.02
CA GLN A 86 0.59 -7.68 -1.99
C GLN A 86 0.29 -9.09 -1.48
N PRO A 87 -0.09 -10.05 -2.33
CA PRO A 87 -0.19 -11.46 -1.92
C PRO A 87 1.13 -11.95 -1.32
N ALA A 88 1.05 -12.76 -0.27
CA ALA A 88 2.22 -13.41 0.30
C ALA A 88 2.88 -14.30 -0.77
N ALA A 89 4.22 -14.35 -0.79
CA ALA A 89 4.97 -15.08 -1.81
C ALA A 89 4.56 -16.56 -1.94
N ASP A 90 4.12 -17.19 -0.84
CA ASP A 90 3.63 -18.58 -0.83
C ASP A 90 2.20 -18.74 -1.39
N GLY A 91 1.40 -17.68 -1.40
CA GLY A 91 0.05 -17.65 -1.97
C GLY A 91 0.05 -17.51 -3.51
N ALA A 92 1.00 -16.74 -4.04
CA ALA A 92 1.16 -16.55 -5.48
C ALA A 92 1.51 -17.86 -6.22
N ALA A 93 2.26 -18.76 -5.57
CA ALA A 93 2.61 -20.06 -6.13
C ALA A 93 1.41 -21.02 -6.25
N LYS A 94 0.38 -20.89 -5.39
CA LYS A 94 -0.80 -21.77 -5.40
C LYS A 94 -1.88 -21.35 -6.41
N THR A 95 -1.88 -20.09 -6.85
CA THR A 95 -2.86 -19.59 -7.84
C THR A 95 -2.42 -19.77 -9.29
N SER A 96 -1.12 -19.99 -9.54
CA SER A 96 -0.58 -20.14 -10.90
C SER A 96 -0.57 -21.58 -11.44
N SER A 97 -0.91 -22.58 -10.62
CA SER A 97 -1.00 -24.00 -11.04
C SER A 97 -2.41 -24.44 -11.47
N ALA A 98 -3.37 -23.52 -11.55
CA ALA A 98 -4.74 -23.79 -11.97
C ALA A 98 -5.07 -23.10 -13.31
N SER A 99 -4.26 -23.36 -14.34
CA SER A 99 -4.70 -23.14 -15.72
C SER A 99 -4.42 -24.42 -16.49
N LYS A 100 -5.51 -25.16 -16.74
CA LYS A 100 -5.56 -26.40 -17.52
C LYS A 100 -5.58 -26.08 -19.00
#